data_AF-A0A2X3CMK7-F1
#
_entry.id   AF-A0A2X3CMK7-F1
#
_cell.length_a   1.000
_cell.length_b   1.000
_cell.length_c   1.000
_cell.angle_alpha   90.00
_cell.angle_beta   90.00
_cell.angle_gamma   90.00
#
_symmetry.space_group_name_H-M   'P 1'
#
loop_
_entity.id
_entity.type
_entity.pdbx_description
1 polymer ?
#
loop_
_entity_poly.entity_id
_entity_poly.type
_entity_poly.pdbx_seq_one_letter_code
_entity_poly.pdbx_strand_id
1 'polypeptide(L)'
;MTMSKSLQKPTILNVETVARSRLFNVESVDLEFSNGVRRVYERMRPSTREAVMIVPIVDDHIILIREYAVGTESYELGFSKGLIDPGETVDEAANRELKEEVGYGANKLTFLKKLSMAPSYFSQQNEYHGGGRSLSGVTAGR
;
A
#
# COMPACT_ATOMS: atom_id res chain seq x y z
N MET A 1 38.96 18.01 8.66
CA MET A 1 38.08 16.82 8.75
C MET A 1 36.77 17.26 9.38
N THR A 2 35.73 17.48 8.58
CA THR A 2 34.41 17.86 9.11
C THR A 2 33.73 16.58 9.61
N MET A 3 33.54 16.45 10.92
CA MET A 3 32.79 15.34 11.53
C MET A 3 31.41 15.24 10.84
N SER A 4 31.04 14.05 10.35
CA SER A 4 29.71 13.85 9.78
C SER A 4 28.68 13.98 10.90
N LYS A 5 27.86 15.03 10.85
CA LYS A 5 26.77 15.23 11.80
C LYS A 5 25.73 14.12 11.58
N SER A 6 25.27 13.48 12.65
CA SER A 6 24.21 12.48 12.58
C SER A 6 22.91 13.13 12.05
N LEU A 7 22.14 12.35 11.28
CA LEU A 7 20.86 12.82 10.76
C LEU A 7 19.86 13.00 11.91
N GLN A 8 19.48 14.25 12.15
CA GLN A 8 18.42 14.59 13.11
C GLN A 8 17.15 14.94 12.34
N LYS A 9 16.05 14.27 12.67
CA LYS A 9 14.73 14.54 12.09
C LYS A 9 14.26 15.95 12.48
N PRO A 10 13.46 16.63 11.62
CA PRO A 10 12.81 17.86 12.02
C PRO A 10 11.80 17.62 13.14
N THR A 11 11.57 18.63 13.97
CA THR A 11 10.49 18.66 14.95
C THR A 11 9.19 19.04 14.24
N ILE A 12 8.11 18.30 14.48
CA ILE A 12 6.75 18.68 14.06
C ILE A 12 6.21 19.65 15.10
N LEU A 13 5.97 20.89 14.69
CA LEU A 13 5.48 21.96 15.57
C LEU A 13 3.95 21.99 15.62
N ASN A 14 3.29 21.74 14.48
CA ASN A 14 1.84 21.76 14.34
C ASN A 14 1.39 20.86 13.18
N VAL A 15 0.16 20.35 13.27
CA VAL A 15 -0.50 19.56 12.22
C VAL A 15 -1.94 20.01 12.12
N GLU A 16 -2.37 20.42 10.93
CA GLU A 16 -3.72 20.93 10.68
C GLU A 16 -4.32 20.29 9.43
N THR A 17 -5.59 19.88 9.49
CA THR A 17 -6.33 19.47 8.29
C THR A 17 -6.71 20.70 7.47
N VAL A 18 -6.14 20.83 6.27
CA VAL A 18 -6.34 22.00 5.39
C VAL A 18 -7.32 21.73 4.24
N ALA A 19 -7.50 20.47 3.85
CA ALA A 19 -8.48 20.08 2.85
C ALA A 19 -9.01 18.67 3.10
N ARG A 20 -10.31 18.46 2.86
CA ARG A 20 -10.95 17.15 3.01
C ARG A 20 -12.00 16.91 1.93
N SER A 21 -11.90 15.75 1.29
CA SER A 21 -12.93 15.19 0.42
C SER A 21 -13.48 13.89 1.02
N ARG A 22 -14.28 13.15 0.24
CA ARG A 22 -14.80 11.84 0.63
C ARG A 22 -13.69 10.81 0.88
N LEU A 23 -12.63 10.81 0.06
CA LEU A 23 -11.56 9.81 0.10
C LEU A 23 -10.23 10.35 0.64
N PHE A 24 -10.01 11.66 0.55
CA PHE A 24 -8.72 12.27 0.88
C PHE A 24 -8.84 13.26 2.03
N ASN A 25 -7.83 13.26 2.89
CA ASN A 25 -7.66 14.22 3.98
C ASN A 25 -6.22 14.72 3.93
N VAL A 26 -6.02 16.00 3.62
CA VAL A 26 -4.71 16.63 3.47
C VAL A 26 -4.39 17.43 4.74
N GLU A 27 -3.21 17.19 5.28
CA GLU A 27 -2.66 17.87 6.46
C GLU A 27 -1.53 18.81 6.05
N SER A 28 -1.58 20.05 6.53
CA SER A 28 -0.43 20.95 6.61
C SER A 28 0.38 20.62 7.87
N VAL A 29 1.70 20.59 7.75
CA VAL A 29 2.65 20.18 8.80
C VAL A 29 3.75 21.21 8.92
N ASP A 30 3.77 21.92 10.05
CA ASP A 30 4.81 22.87 10.38
C ASP A 30 6.04 22.13 10.92
N LEU A 31 7.18 22.31 10.27
CA LEU A 31 8.44 21.63 10.58
C LEU A 31 9.54 22.63 10.94
N GLU A 32 10.33 22.29 11.96
CA GLU A 32 11.62 22.94 12.25
C GLU A 32 12.76 21.93 12.07
N PHE A 33 13.64 22.19 11.10
CA PHE A 33 14.80 21.36 10.80
C PHE A 33 15.94 21.60 11.79
N SER A 34 16.88 20.65 11.86
CA SER A 34 18.03 20.71 12.78
C SER A 34 18.99 21.90 12.55
N ASN A 35 18.86 22.60 11.42
CA ASN A 35 19.56 23.85 11.12
C ASN A 35 18.74 25.11 11.47
N GLY A 36 17.60 24.96 12.16
CA GLY A 36 16.70 26.05 12.55
C GLY A 36 15.76 26.53 11.43
N VAL A 37 15.88 26.01 10.20
CA VAL A 37 15.00 26.39 9.09
C VAL A 37 13.59 25.86 9.35
N ARG A 38 12.59 26.73 9.22
CA ARG A 38 11.18 26.37 9.29
C ARG A 38 10.56 26.22 7.91
N ARG A 39 9.69 25.22 7.73
CA ARG A 39 8.92 24.98 6.50
C ARG A 39 7.54 24.45 6.84
N VAL A 40 6.60 24.72 5.94
CA VAL A 40 5.26 24.13 5.94
C VAL A 40 5.22 23.10 4.83
N TYR A 41 4.91 21.85 5.16
CA TYR A 41 4.75 20.75 4.22
C TYR A 41 3.28 20.34 4.15
N GLU A 42 2.86 19.77 3.01
CA GLU A 42 1.56 19.10 2.93
C GLU A 42 1.75 17.60 2.72
N ARG A 43 0.90 16.81 3.38
CA ARG A 43 0.84 15.35 3.22
C ARG A 43 -0.60 14.86 3.30
N MET A 44 -0.87 13.65 2.83
CA MET A 44 -2.10 12.95 3.22
C MET A 44 -2.02 12.57 4.71
N ARG A 45 -3.15 12.70 5.41
CA ARG A 45 -3.28 12.25 6.79
C ARG A 45 -2.78 10.80 6.91
N PRO A 46 -1.86 10.51 7.83
CA PRO A 46 -1.37 9.16 8.02
C PRO A 46 -2.51 8.18 8.31
N SER A 47 -2.50 7.06 7.59
CA SER A 47 -3.43 5.94 7.77
C SER A 47 -2.68 4.74 8.31
N THR A 48 -3.34 3.97 9.19
CA THR A 48 -2.87 2.64 9.62
C THR A 48 -3.35 1.53 8.68
N ARG A 49 -4.16 1.84 7.67
CA ARG A 49 -4.57 0.86 6.66
C ARG A 49 -3.40 0.56 5.76
N GLU A 50 -3.10 -0.72 5.63
CA GLU A 50 -2.11 -1.25 4.72
C GLU A 50 -2.81 -1.92 3.54
N ALA A 51 -2.07 -2.13 2.47
CA ALA A 51 -2.56 -2.82 1.30
C ALA A 51 -1.72 -4.07 1.04
N VAL A 52 -2.32 -5.05 0.37
CA VAL A 52 -1.66 -6.27 -0.06
C VAL A 52 -1.75 -6.40 -1.57
N MET A 53 -0.67 -6.88 -2.18
CA MET A 53 -0.60 -7.23 -3.59
C MET A 53 -0.11 -8.67 -3.71
N ILE A 54 -0.78 -9.45 -4.55
CA ILE A 54 -0.56 -10.89 -4.65
C ILE A 54 0.02 -11.25 -6.00
N VAL A 55 1.08 -12.04 -6.01
CA VAL A 55 1.71 -12.62 -7.20
C VAL A 55 1.34 -14.11 -7.28
N PRO A 56 0.19 -14.45 -7.88
CA PRO A 56 -0.27 -15.83 -8.03
C PRO A 56 0.49 -16.56 -9.14
N ILE A 57 0.96 -17.77 -8.83
CA ILE A 57 1.65 -18.66 -9.78
C ILE A 57 0.90 -20.00 -9.87
N VAL A 58 0.47 -20.36 -11.09
CA VAL A 58 -0.21 -21.62 -11.41
C VAL A 58 0.44 -22.24 -12.64
N ASP A 59 0.89 -23.50 -12.53
CA ASP A 59 1.48 -24.24 -13.65
C ASP A 59 2.53 -23.43 -14.44
N ASP A 60 3.45 -22.80 -13.71
CA ASP A 60 4.52 -21.92 -14.22
C ASP A 60 4.05 -20.63 -14.92
N HIS A 61 2.76 -20.28 -14.80
CA HIS A 61 2.19 -19.03 -15.29
C HIS A 61 1.88 -18.07 -14.14
N ILE A 62 2.07 -16.77 -14.41
CA ILE A 62 1.64 -15.69 -13.52
C ILE A 62 0.22 -15.27 -13.91
N ILE A 63 -0.67 -15.16 -12.92
CA ILE A 63 -2.02 -14.65 -13.16
C ILE A 63 -2.05 -13.14 -12.95
N LEU A 64 -2.56 -12.43 -13.96
CA LEU A 64 -2.73 -10.99 -13.96
C LEU A 64 -4.21 -10.65 -14.18
N ILE A 65 -4.63 -9.50 -13.67
CA ILE A 65 -5.97 -8.95 -13.88
C ILE A 65 -5.89 -7.67 -14.71
N ARG A 66 -7.01 -7.31 -15.34
CA ARG A 66 -7.22 -6.00 -15.97
C ARG A 66 -8.19 -5.19 -15.14
N GLU A 67 -7.75 -4.04 -14.64
CA GLU A 67 -8.55 -3.15 -13.80
C GLU A 67 -8.56 -1.74 -14.41
N TYR A 68 -9.72 -1.09 -14.42
CA TYR A 68 -9.83 0.30 -14.89
C TYR A 68 -9.33 1.27 -13.81
N ALA A 69 -8.31 2.06 -14.13
CA ALA A 69 -7.76 3.08 -13.26
C ALA A 69 -8.28 4.47 -13.68
N VAL A 70 -9.20 5.02 -12.88
CA VAL A 70 -9.80 6.35 -13.17
C VAL A 70 -8.77 7.50 -13.19
N GLY A 71 -7.64 7.36 -12.49
CA GLY A 71 -6.60 8.40 -12.45
C GLY A 71 -5.84 8.58 -13.76
N THR A 72 -5.75 7.54 -14.58
CA THR A 72 -5.12 7.55 -15.92
C THR A 72 -6.11 7.30 -17.05
N GLU A 73 -7.37 7.02 -16.70
CA GLU A 73 -8.47 6.72 -17.63
C GLU A 73 -8.15 5.53 -18.56
N SER A 74 -7.44 4.53 -18.03
CA SER A 74 -6.95 3.36 -18.78
C SER A 74 -7.22 2.05 -18.04
N TYR A 75 -7.22 0.95 -18.79
CA TYR A 75 -7.14 -0.39 -18.20
C TYR A 75 -5.68 -0.78 -17.97
N GLU A 76 -5.32 -0.97 -16.72
CA GLU A 76 -4.00 -1.44 -16.31
C GLU A 76 -3.96 -2.97 -16.32
N LEU A 77 -2.81 -3.52 -16.70
CA LEU A 77 -2.53 -4.95 -16.56
C LEU A 77 -1.60 -5.13 -15.36
N GLY A 78 -2.05 -5.84 -14.33
CA GLY A 78 -1.28 -5.94 -13.09
C GLY A 78 -1.71 -7.10 -12.20
N PHE A 79 -1.17 -7.09 -10.98
CA PHE A 79 -1.48 -8.05 -9.94
C PHE A 79 -2.77 -7.69 -9.20
N SER A 80 -3.43 -8.72 -8.67
CA SER A 80 -4.53 -8.54 -7.71
C SER A 80 -4.02 -7.78 -6.49
N LYS A 81 -4.80 -6.80 -6.04
CA LYS A 81 -4.43 -5.91 -4.93
C LYS A 81 -5.66 -5.45 -4.16
N GLY A 82 -5.50 -5.27 -2.85
CA GLY A 82 -6.59 -4.80 -2.02
C GLY A 82 -6.14 -4.21 -0.69
N LEU A 83 -7.09 -3.61 0.02
CA LEU A 83 -6.86 -3.11 1.37
C LEU A 83 -6.99 -4.27 2.37
N ILE A 84 -6.17 -4.22 3.41
CA ILE A 84 -6.31 -5.12 4.56
C ILE A 84 -7.41 -4.55 5.46
N ASP A 85 -8.46 -5.34 5.69
CA ASP A 85 -9.56 -4.90 6.54
C ASP A 85 -9.19 -4.98 8.03
N PRO A 86 -9.81 -4.15 8.89
CA PRO A 86 -9.53 -4.18 10.32
C PRO A 86 -9.76 -5.56 10.92
N GLY A 87 -8.69 -6.14 11.49
CA GLY A 87 -8.73 -7.46 12.12
C GLY A 87 -8.24 -8.59 11.24
N GLU A 88 -8.00 -8.35 9.94
CA GLU A 88 -7.35 -9.33 9.06
C GLU A 88 -5.83 -9.33 9.26
N THR A 89 -5.26 -10.52 9.20
CA THR A 89 -3.85 -10.72 8.87
C THR A 89 -3.62 -10.46 7.38
N VAL A 90 -2.36 -10.20 7.00
CA VAL A 90 -2.00 -9.96 5.59
C VAL A 90 -2.34 -11.17 4.72
N ASP A 91 -2.15 -12.39 5.23
CA ASP A 91 -2.44 -13.63 4.51
C ASP A 91 -3.95 -13.84 4.31
N GLU A 92 -4.78 -13.46 5.30
CA GLU A 92 -6.24 -13.50 5.18
C GLU A 92 -6.73 -12.54 4.09
N ALA A 93 -6.27 -11.28 4.14
CA ALA A 93 -6.60 -10.28 3.12
C ALA A 93 -6.13 -10.73 1.72
N ALA A 94 -4.90 -11.24 1.59
CA ALA A 94 -4.36 -11.73 0.32
C ALA A 94 -5.23 -12.86 -0.27
N ASN A 95 -5.65 -13.81 0.58
CA ASN A 95 -6.46 -14.94 0.15
C ASN A 95 -7.91 -14.56 -0.15
N ARG A 96 -8.44 -13.53 0.51
CA ARG A 96 -9.75 -12.94 0.19
C ARG A 96 -9.71 -12.26 -1.18
N GLU A 97 -8.75 -11.37 -1.41
CA GLU A 97 -8.60 -10.64 -2.68
C GLU A 97 -8.40 -11.59 -3.87
N LEU A 98 -7.56 -12.63 -3.72
CA LEU A 98 -7.42 -13.64 -4.78
C LEU A 98 -8.75 -14.34 -5.13
N LYS A 99 -9.60 -14.63 -4.13
CA LYS A 99 -10.89 -15.28 -4.36
C LYS A 99 -11.88 -14.34 -5.04
N GLU A 100 -11.88 -13.07 -4.64
CA GLU A 100 -12.81 -12.07 -5.17
C GLU A 100 -12.45 -11.63 -6.59
N GLU A 101 -11.17 -11.41 -6.88
CA GLU A 101 -10.73 -10.85 -8.17
C GLU A 101 -10.34 -11.92 -9.20
N VAL A 102 -9.80 -13.05 -8.75
CA VAL A 102 -9.25 -14.09 -9.63
C VAL A 102 -10.07 -15.39 -9.56
N GLY A 103 -10.90 -15.59 -8.54
CA GLY A 103 -11.71 -16.80 -8.35
C GLY A 103 -10.96 -17.98 -7.74
N TYR A 104 -9.84 -17.72 -7.06
CA TYR A 104 -8.98 -18.77 -6.52
C TYR A 104 -8.51 -18.46 -5.10
N GLY A 105 -8.32 -19.50 -4.28
CA GLY A 105 -7.60 -19.37 -3.01
C GLY A 105 -6.19 -19.95 -3.09
N ALA A 106 -5.24 -19.40 -2.34
CA ALA A 106 -3.89 -19.95 -2.18
C ALA A 106 -3.78 -20.78 -0.90
N ASN A 107 -3.20 -21.98 -1.00
CA ASN A 107 -2.89 -22.82 0.17
C ASN A 107 -1.57 -22.42 0.85
N LYS A 108 -0.69 -21.74 0.12
CA LYS A 108 0.58 -21.22 0.62
C LYS A 108 0.78 -19.80 0.11
N LEU A 109 0.94 -18.87 1.04
CA LEU A 109 1.37 -17.51 0.79
C LEU A 109 2.78 -17.34 1.36
N THR A 110 3.58 -16.51 0.72
CA THR A 110 4.95 -16.23 1.14
C THR A 110 5.20 -14.74 0.98
N PHE A 111 5.40 -14.05 2.10
CA PHE A 111 5.82 -12.66 2.12
C PHE A 111 7.13 -12.49 1.34
N LEU A 112 7.14 -11.54 0.42
CA LEU A 112 8.31 -11.17 -0.37
C LEU A 112 8.92 -9.86 0.11
N LYS A 113 8.08 -8.81 0.24
CA LYS A 113 8.55 -7.47 0.59
C LYS A 113 7.42 -6.56 1.06
N LYS A 114 7.80 -5.52 1.82
CA LYS A 114 6.97 -4.37 2.16
C LYS A 114 7.56 -3.12 1.53
N LEU A 115 6.78 -2.36 0.77
CA LEU A 115 7.22 -1.15 0.06
C LEU A 115 6.34 0.05 0.44
N SER A 116 6.96 1.23 0.53
CA SER A 116 6.23 2.50 0.66
C SER A 116 6.05 3.14 -0.71
N MET A 117 4.94 3.84 -0.92
CA MET A 117 4.68 4.61 -2.14
C MET A 117 4.74 6.10 -1.82
N ALA A 118 5.62 6.83 -2.51
CA ALA A 118 5.80 8.28 -2.37
C ALA A 118 5.77 8.77 -0.88
N PRO A 119 6.70 8.29 -0.03
CA PRO A 119 6.65 8.47 1.43
C PRO A 119 6.74 9.93 1.90
N SER A 120 7.09 10.86 1.00
CA SER A 120 7.01 12.30 1.26
C SER A 120 5.58 12.80 1.46
N TYR A 121 4.59 12.10 0.88
CA TYR A 121 3.18 12.54 0.88
C TYR A 121 2.23 11.48 1.46
N PHE A 122 2.55 10.19 1.38
CA PHE A 122 1.70 9.10 1.84
C PHE A 122 2.40 8.25 2.89
N SER A 123 1.66 7.71 3.86
CA SER A 123 2.19 6.80 4.89
C SER A 123 1.91 5.32 4.62
N GLN A 124 1.15 5.00 3.57
CA GLN A 124 0.71 3.64 3.29
C GLN A 124 1.88 2.74 2.88
N GLN A 125 1.82 1.50 3.35
CA GLN A 125 2.76 0.44 2.98
C GLN A 125 1.99 -0.66 2.24
N ASN A 126 2.62 -1.21 1.21
CA ASN A 126 2.10 -2.30 0.39
C ASN A 126 2.95 -3.54 0.64
N GLU A 127 2.31 -4.65 1.01
CA GLU A 127 2.96 -5.94 1.15
C GLU A 127 2.77 -6.80 -0.10
N TYR A 128 3.84 -7.47 -0.51
CA TYR A 128 3.90 -8.31 -1.68
C TYR A 128 4.02 -9.75 -1.23
N HIS A 129 3.11 -10.60 -1.69
CA HIS A 129 3.06 -12.00 -1.33
C HIS A 129 3.05 -12.88 -2.59
N GLY A 130 3.92 -13.87 -2.62
CA GLY A 130 3.92 -14.91 -3.65
C GLY A 130 3.03 -16.08 -3.24
N GLY A 131 2.17 -16.55 -4.14
CA GLY A 131 1.33 -17.74 -3.95
C GLY A 131 1.69 -18.83 -4.96
N GLY A 132 2.02 -20.04 -4.49
CA GLY A 132 2.48 -21.13 -5.36
C GLY A 132 2.05 -22.54 -4.91
N ARG A 133 1.53 -23.29 -5.91
CA ARG A 133 1.07 -24.70 -5.94
C ARG A 133 -0.21 -25.04 -5.18
N SER A 134 -1.21 -25.43 -6.00
CA SER A 134 -2.62 -25.70 -5.71
C SER A 134 -3.37 -24.43 -5.31
N LEU A 135 -3.87 -23.72 -6.32
CA LEU A 135 -5.01 -22.83 -6.10
C LEU A 135 -6.24 -23.73 -5.91
N SER A 136 -6.86 -23.71 -4.74
CA SER A 136 -8.12 -24.42 -4.54
C SER A 136 -9.22 -23.58 -5.22
N GLY A 137 -9.88 -24.18 -6.22
CA GLY A 137 -10.96 -23.53 -6.93
C GLY A 137 -12.11 -23.23 -5.97
N VAL A 138 -12.52 -21.96 -5.91
CA VAL A 138 -13.84 -21.60 -5.43
C VAL A 138 -14.55 -21.06 -6.66
N THR A 139 -15.51 -21.80 -7.20
CA THR A 139 -16.42 -21.26 -8.21
C THR A 139 -17.11 -20.05 -7.63
N ALA A 140 -16.61 -18.85 -7.94
CA ALA A 140 -17.28 -17.60 -7.63
C ALA A 140 -18.50 -17.50 -8.53
N GLY A 141 -19.68 -17.72 -7.94
CA GLY A 141 -20.94 -17.38 -8.58
C GLY A 141 -21.02 -15.87 -8.77
N ARG A 142 -21.03 -15.43 -10.03
CA ARG A 142 -21.76 -14.25 -10.46
C ARG A 142 -22.67 -14.65 -11.60
#